data_AF-A0A354GVI1-F1
#
_entry.id   AF-A0A354GVI1-F1
#
_cell.length_a   1.000
_cell.length_b   1.000
_cell.length_c   1.000
_cell.angle_alpha   90.00
_cell.angle_beta   90.00
_cell.angle_gamma   90.00
#
_symmetry.space_group_name_H-M   'P 1'
#
loop_
_entity.id
_entity.type
_entity.pdbx_description
1 polymer ?
#
loop_
_entity_poly.entity_id
_entity_poly.type
_entity_poly.pdbx_seq_one_letter_code
_entity_poly.pdbx_strand_id
1 'polypeptide(L)'
;MSDALLRDIRDLIQVDVNRRGLATDPDANLINAFPDDFASACRGIAETPDATLCVVTGFYIAEADPPAGETDGPLGALFLARALTPLGIRVALATDPFCHAALHAGVNKAGLGPSVPILRLDDDLDISLFSDLLPPPLRGRVG
;
A
#
# COMPACT_ATOMS: atom_id res chain seq x y z
N MET A 1 7.60 -16.49 -11.98
CA MET A 1 8.80 -15.65 -11.75
C MET A 1 9.81 -16.49 -10.98
N SER A 2 11.11 -16.39 -11.25
CA SER A 2 12.10 -17.17 -10.49
C SER A 2 12.37 -16.53 -9.12
N ASP A 3 12.70 -17.34 -8.12
CA ASP A 3 13.08 -16.84 -6.79
C ASP A 3 14.35 -15.98 -6.83
N ALA A 4 15.21 -16.21 -7.81
CA ALA A 4 16.37 -15.37 -8.06
C ALA A 4 15.97 -13.91 -8.34
N LEU A 5 15.00 -13.70 -9.24
CA LEU A 5 14.55 -12.34 -9.57
C LEU A 5 13.88 -11.63 -8.38
N LEU A 6 13.10 -12.37 -7.58
CA LEU A 6 12.50 -11.82 -6.36
C LEU A 6 13.55 -11.37 -5.34
N ARG A 7 14.63 -12.16 -5.19
CA ARG A 7 15.78 -11.79 -4.34
C ARG A 7 16.52 -10.57 -4.88
N ASP A 8 16.77 -10.51 -6.19
CA ASP A 8 17.44 -9.37 -6.82
C ASP A 8 16.65 -8.07 -6.62
N ILE A 9 15.31 -8.12 -6.73
CA ILE A 9 14.46 -6.96 -6.45
C ILE A 9 14.52 -6.57 -4.97
N ARG A 10 14.40 -7.53 -4.05
CA ARG A 10 14.48 -7.28 -2.61
C ARG A 10 15.81 -6.61 -2.25
N ASP A 11 16.92 -7.16 -2.74
CA ASP A 11 18.27 -6.67 -2.42
C ASP A 11 18.50 -5.25 -2.98
N LEU A 12 17.80 -4.89 -4.07
CA LEU A 12 17.81 -3.53 -4.62
C LEU A 12 17.03 -2.53 -3.75
N ILE A 13 15.88 -2.92 -3.18
CA ILE A 13 14.97 -2.00 -2.47
C ILE A 13 15.22 -1.93 -0.96
N GLN A 14 15.80 -2.97 -0.37
CA GLN A 14 16.08 -3.03 1.06
C GLN A 14 17.48 -2.50 1.38
N VAL A 15 17.69 -1.21 1.16
CA VAL A 15 18.95 -0.52 1.43
C VAL A 15 18.72 0.67 2.37
N ASP A 16 19.58 0.82 3.38
CA ASP A 16 19.55 1.99 4.27
C ASP A 16 20.29 3.20 3.67
N VAL A 17 19.78 3.71 2.54
CA VAL A 17 20.44 4.76 1.71
C VAL A 17 20.80 6.02 2.52
N ASN A 18 20.00 6.38 3.53
CA ASN A 18 20.18 7.58 4.34
C ASN A 18 20.62 7.29 5.78
N ARG A 19 21.03 6.06 6.11
CA ARG A 19 21.41 5.65 7.47
C ARG A 19 20.35 6.01 8.50
N ARG A 20 19.09 5.72 8.19
CA ARG A 20 17.91 5.94 9.04
C ARG A 20 17.88 4.99 10.24
N GLY A 21 18.87 4.11 10.34
CA GLY A 21 19.01 3.15 11.42
C GLY A 21 18.38 1.80 11.10
N LEU A 22 17.99 1.58 9.84
CA LEU A 22 17.36 0.34 9.39
C LEU A 22 18.35 -0.82 9.31
N ALA A 23 19.66 -0.52 9.25
CA ALA A 23 20.76 -1.48 9.15
C ALA A 23 21.91 -1.20 10.13
N THR A 24 21.64 -0.53 11.26
CA THR A 24 22.71 -0.14 12.21
C THR A 24 23.48 -1.34 12.75
N ASP A 25 22.77 -2.40 13.11
CA ASP A 25 23.34 -3.69 13.46
C ASP A 25 23.48 -4.54 12.19
N PRO A 26 24.68 -4.97 11.80
CA PRO A 26 24.89 -5.73 10.57
C PRO A 26 24.24 -7.12 10.60
N ASP A 27 24.03 -7.69 11.78
CA ASP A 27 23.55 -9.06 11.97
C ASP A 27 22.06 -9.11 12.33
N ALA A 28 21.52 -8.10 13.02
CA ALA A 28 20.13 -8.06 13.48
C ALA A 28 19.45 -6.69 13.24
N ASN A 29 18.78 -6.52 12.11
CA ASN A 29 18.18 -5.25 11.72
C ASN A 29 16.84 -5.38 10.97
N LEU A 30 16.19 -4.25 10.69
CA LEU A 30 14.86 -4.24 10.09
C LEU A 30 14.83 -4.73 8.63
N ILE A 31 15.97 -4.69 7.94
CA ILE A 31 16.10 -5.19 6.58
C ILE A 31 16.19 -6.72 6.57
N ASN A 32 16.96 -7.31 7.48
CA ASN A 32 17.22 -8.75 7.52
C ASN A 32 16.31 -9.55 8.46
N ALA A 33 15.46 -8.88 9.26
CA ALA A 33 14.57 -9.54 10.23
C ALA A 33 13.67 -10.60 9.60
N PHE A 34 13.20 -10.35 8.36
CA PHE A 34 12.31 -11.25 7.63
C PHE A 34 12.74 -11.35 6.15
N PRO A 35 13.77 -12.15 5.84
CA PRO A 35 14.41 -12.14 4.51
C PRO A 35 13.50 -12.63 3.38
N ASP A 36 12.43 -13.35 3.71
CA ASP A 36 11.51 -13.97 2.75
C ASP A 36 10.16 -13.23 2.64
N ASP A 37 9.93 -12.17 3.40
CA ASP A 37 8.63 -11.48 3.45
C ASP A 37 8.26 -10.84 2.10
N PHE A 38 9.24 -10.30 1.38
CA PHE A 38 9.01 -9.74 0.05
C PHE A 38 8.47 -10.80 -0.92
N ALA A 39 9.13 -11.95 -1.00
CA ALA A 39 8.73 -13.04 -1.88
C ALA A 39 7.38 -13.63 -1.45
N SER A 40 7.18 -13.79 -0.14
CA SER A 40 5.94 -14.28 0.45
C SER A 40 4.76 -13.36 0.17
N ALA A 41 4.94 -12.03 0.27
CA ALA A 41 3.91 -11.06 -0.06
C ALA A 41 3.55 -11.08 -1.56
N CYS A 42 4.55 -11.14 -2.45
CA CYS A 42 4.31 -11.26 -3.89
C CYS A 42 3.48 -12.50 -4.23
N ARG A 43 3.85 -13.66 -3.67
CA ARG A 43 3.12 -14.92 -3.86
C ARG A 43 1.73 -14.88 -3.25
N GLY A 44 1.61 -14.36 -2.03
CA GLY A 44 0.33 -14.21 -1.34
C GLY A 44 -0.68 -13.42 -2.17
N ILE A 45 -0.26 -12.34 -2.81
CA ILE A 45 -1.15 -11.56 -3.70
C ILE A 45 -1.43 -12.34 -5.00
N ALA A 46 -0.41 -12.89 -5.65
CA ALA A 46 -0.54 -13.51 -6.97
C ALA A 46 -1.30 -14.85 -6.97
N GLU A 47 -1.21 -15.61 -5.88
CA GLU A 47 -1.77 -16.96 -5.77
C GLU A 47 -3.15 -16.95 -5.08
N THR A 48 -3.56 -15.83 -4.48
CA THR A 48 -4.90 -15.70 -3.87
C THR A 48 -5.97 -15.61 -4.96
N PRO A 49 -6.93 -16.55 -5.01
CA PRO A 49 -8.06 -16.46 -5.95
C PRO A 49 -8.91 -15.22 -5.67
N ASP A 50 -9.30 -14.50 -6.72
CA ASP A 50 -10.13 -13.29 -6.66
C ASP A 50 -9.64 -12.23 -5.66
N ALA A 51 -8.30 -12.09 -5.55
CA ALA A 51 -7.65 -11.19 -4.61
C ALA A 51 -8.22 -9.75 -4.67
N THR A 52 -8.54 -9.23 -3.49
CA THR A 52 -8.84 -7.81 -3.26
C THR A 52 -7.80 -7.27 -2.29
N LEU A 53 -7.22 -6.12 -2.61
CA LEU A 53 -6.22 -5.45 -1.78
C LEU A 53 -6.75 -4.11 -1.28
N CYS A 54 -6.67 -3.89 0.03
CA CYS A 54 -6.78 -2.55 0.63
C CYS A 54 -5.39 -2.10 1.04
N VAL A 55 -4.86 -1.05 0.40
CA VAL A 55 -3.56 -0.49 0.75
C VAL A 55 -3.77 0.69 1.68
N VAL A 56 -3.37 0.52 2.94
CA VAL A 56 -3.38 1.58 3.94
C VAL A 56 -2.04 2.32 3.89
N THR A 57 -2.09 3.64 3.83
CA THR A 57 -0.91 4.51 3.79
C THR A 57 -1.21 5.82 4.51
N GLY A 58 -0.19 6.65 4.65
CA GLY A 58 -0.32 8.01 5.14
C GLY A 58 0.29 8.14 6.53
N PHE A 59 0.98 9.25 6.75
CA PHE A 59 1.72 9.51 7.96
C PHE A 59 1.70 11.01 8.24
N TYR A 60 1.13 11.42 9.36
CA TYR A 60 1.04 12.82 9.73
C TYR A 60 2.36 13.32 10.35
N ILE A 61 2.92 14.39 9.80
CA ILE A 61 4.12 15.06 10.30
C ILE A 61 3.70 16.34 11.01
N ALA A 62 3.53 16.25 12.33
CA ALA A 62 3.07 17.36 13.17
C ALA A 62 4.02 18.57 13.19
N GLU A 63 5.32 18.32 13.05
CA GLU A 63 6.37 19.35 13.11
C GLU A 63 6.67 19.99 11.74
N ALA A 64 5.98 19.58 10.66
CA ALA A 64 6.09 20.27 9.38
C ALA A 64 5.48 21.68 9.48
N ASP A 65 5.94 22.62 8.63
CA ASP A 65 5.41 23.99 8.57
C ASP A 65 4.87 24.30 7.15
N PRO A 66 3.53 24.27 6.94
CA PRO A 66 2.49 23.86 7.89
C PRO A 66 2.47 22.34 8.14
N PRO A 67 1.78 21.83 9.19
CA PRO A 67 1.63 20.40 9.43
C PRO A 67 1.05 19.69 8.21
N ALA A 68 1.65 18.56 7.82
CA ALA A 68 1.41 17.94 6.54
C ALA A 68 1.54 16.42 6.59
N GLY A 69 1.01 15.75 5.56
CA GLY A 69 1.25 14.33 5.33
C GLY A 69 2.66 14.09 4.79
N GLU A 70 3.29 13.01 5.21
CA GLU A 70 4.54 12.53 4.65
C GLU A 70 4.34 12.11 3.18
N THR A 71 5.41 12.23 2.39
CA THR A 71 5.40 11.80 0.97
C THR A 71 5.74 10.32 0.79
N ASP A 72 6.39 9.71 1.79
CA ASP A 72 6.66 8.27 1.85
C ASP A 72 5.36 7.52 2.19
N GLY A 73 5.06 6.46 1.43
CA GLY A 73 3.79 5.75 1.48
C GLY A 73 2.84 6.05 0.31
N PRO A 74 2.24 7.26 0.19
CA PRO A 74 1.23 7.57 -0.84
C PRO A 74 1.63 7.21 -2.27
N LEU A 75 2.89 7.46 -2.64
CA LEU A 75 3.41 7.12 -3.97
C LEU A 75 3.53 5.60 -4.18
N GLY A 76 3.94 4.85 -3.15
CA GLY A 76 3.99 3.39 -3.18
C GLY A 76 2.59 2.77 -3.31
N ALA A 77 1.63 3.29 -2.57
CA ALA A 77 0.24 2.86 -2.65
C ALA A 77 -0.37 3.09 -4.04
N LEU A 78 -0.15 4.27 -4.64
CA LEU A 78 -0.56 4.57 -6.01
C LEU A 78 0.13 3.66 -7.03
N PHE A 79 1.42 3.36 -6.84
CA PHE A 79 2.15 2.44 -7.71
C PHE A 79 1.52 1.04 -7.68
N LEU A 80 1.22 0.51 -6.48
CA LEU A 80 0.56 -0.77 -6.33
C LEU A 80 -0.81 -0.79 -7.02
N ALA A 81 -1.65 0.22 -6.80
CA ALA A 81 -2.94 0.32 -7.48
C ALA A 81 -2.78 0.30 -9.00
N ARG A 82 -1.88 1.11 -9.56
CA ARG A 82 -1.64 1.18 -11.00
C ARG A 82 -1.11 -0.15 -11.58
N ALA A 83 -0.30 -0.88 -10.83
CA ALA A 83 0.27 -2.15 -11.28
C ALA A 83 -0.73 -3.31 -11.19
N LEU A 84 -1.54 -3.35 -10.13
CA LEU A 84 -2.42 -4.48 -9.82
C LEU A 84 -3.79 -4.39 -10.50
N THR A 85 -4.35 -3.18 -10.69
CA THR A 85 -5.65 -3.02 -11.35
C THR A 85 -5.70 -3.62 -12.76
N PRO A 86 -4.70 -3.44 -13.65
CA PRO A 86 -4.69 -4.08 -14.97
C PRO A 86 -4.56 -5.61 -14.92
N LEU A 87 -4.09 -6.17 -13.80
CA LEU A 87 -4.01 -7.63 -13.57
C LEU A 87 -5.33 -8.22 -13.08
N GLY A 88 -6.40 -7.41 -12.98
CA GLY A 88 -7.72 -7.85 -12.52
C GLY A 88 -7.87 -7.87 -11.00
N ILE A 89 -6.85 -7.44 -10.25
CA ILE A 89 -6.91 -7.36 -8.78
C ILE A 89 -7.65 -6.08 -8.41
N ARG A 90 -8.68 -6.22 -7.57
CA ARG A 90 -9.45 -5.09 -7.06
C ARG A 90 -8.62 -4.38 -5.99
N VAL A 91 -8.39 -3.07 -6.14
CA VAL A 91 -7.58 -2.29 -5.21
C VAL A 91 -8.40 -1.13 -4.66
N ALA A 92 -8.32 -0.94 -3.35
CA ALA A 92 -8.76 0.26 -2.66
C ALA A 92 -7.57 0.90 -1.94
N LEU A 93 -7.55 2.23 -1.88
CA LEU A 93 -6.55 2.98 -1.11
C LEU A 93 -7.23 3.55 0.12
N ALA A 94 -6.56 3.50 1.27
CA ALA A 94 -7.03 4.09 2.50
C ALA A 94 -5.95 4.97 3.12
N THR A 95 -6.31 6.17 3.56
CA THR A 95 -5.34 7.15 4.03
C THR A 95 -5.90 8.13 5.03
N ASP A 96 -5.04 8.70 5.87
CA ASP A 96 -5.39 9.81 6.76
C ASP A 96 -5.79 11.09 5.99
N PRO A 97 -6.43 12.08 6.66
CA PRO A 97 -6.88 13.31 6.02
C PRO A 97 -5.79 14.16 5.37
N PHE A 98 -4.57 14.15 5.92
CA PHE A 98 -3.46 14.99 5.44
C PHE A 98 -2.88 14.45 4.13
N CYS A 99 -2.91 13.14 3.92
CA CYS A 99 -2.43 12.49 2.70
C CYS A 99 -3.52 12.31 1.62
N HIS A 100 -4.80 12.48 1.98
CA HIS A 100 -5.94 12.26 1.08
C HIS A 100 -5.88 13.05 -0.23
N ALA A 101 -5.57 14.35 -0.16
CA ALA A 101 -5.51 15.20 -1.34
C ALA A 101 -4.42 14.77 -2.33
N ALA A 102 -3.26 14.36 -1.80
CA ALA A 102 -2.14 13.87 -2.62
C ALA A 102 -2.49 12.56 -3.34
N LEU A 103 -3.11 11.61 -2.62
CA LEU A 103 -3.57 10.36 -3.22
C LEU A 103 -4.66 10.59 -4.28
N HIS A 104 -5.65 11.46 -3.99
CA HIS A 104 -6.71 11.80 -4.93
C HIS A 104 -6.15 12.42 -6.22
N ALA A 105 -5.20 13.34 -6.10
CA ALA A 105 -4.51 13.89 -7.26
C ALA A 105 -3.76 12.80 -8.05
N GLY A 106 -3.06 11.90 -7.36
CA GLY A 106 -2.32 10.80 -7.98
C GLY A 106 -3.20 9.80 -8.73
N VAL A 107 -4.30 9.36 -8.12
CA VAL A 107 -5.29 8.45 -8.73
C VAL A 107 -5.91 9.07 -9.98
N ASN A 108 -6.31 10.33 -9.91
CA ASN A 108 -6.86 11.04 -11.07
C ASN A 108 -5.82 11.21 -12.18
N LYS A 109 -4.58 11.56 -11.84
CA LYS A 109 -3.49 11.70 -12.81
C LYS A 109 -3.15 10.36 -13.48
N ALA A 110 -3.30 9.25 -12.76
CA ALA A 110 -3.08 7.91 -13.28
C ALA A 110 -4.28 7.36 -14.08
N GLY A 111 -5.40 8.09 -14.16
CA GLY A 111 -6.62 7.63 -14.84
C GLY A 111 -7.36 6.50 -14.11
N LEU A 112 -7.11 6.34 -12.79
CA LEU A 112 -7.63 5.23 -11.98
C LEU A 112 -8.92 5.57 -11.21
N GLY A 113 -9.36 6.83 -11.22
CA GLY A 113 -10.48 7.33 -10.41
C GLY A 113 -11.75 6.48 -10.45
N PRO A 114 -12.21 5.99 -11.63
CA PRO A 114 -13.40 5.14 -11.70
C PRO A 114 -13.23 3.72 -11.13
N SER A 115 -11.99 3.26 -10.94
CA SER A 115 -11.68 1.85 -10.64
C SER A 115 -11.01 1.64 -9.28
N VAL A 116 -10.42 2.69 -8.71
CA VAL A 116 -9.68 2.63 -7.44
C VAL A 116 -10.29 3.63 -6.47
N PRO A 117 -11.21 3.20 -5.58
CA PRO A 117 -11.77 4.06 -4.55
C PRO A 117 -10.69 4.45 -3.54
N ILE A 118 -10.82 5.67 -3.01
CA ILE A 118 -9.99 6.19 -1.92
C ILE A 118 -10.87 6.37 -0.70
N LEU A 119 -10.58 5.60 0.35
CA LEU A 119 -11.15 5.80 1.67
C LEU A 119 -10.32 6.82 2.44
N ARG A 120 -11.01 7.79 3.02
CA ARG A 120 -10.45 8.67 4.02
C ARG A 120 -10.66 8.03 5.40
N LEU A 121 -9.57 7.79 6.12
CA LEU A 121 -9.58 7.26 7.48
C LEU A 121 -9.74 8.43 8.44
N ASP A 122 -11.00 8.74 8.75
CA ASP A 122 -11.38 9.66 9.83
C ASP A 122 -11.63 8.86 11.12
N ASP A 123 -11.86 9.54 12.25
CA ASP A 123 -12.22 8.89 13.52
C ASP A 123 -13.56 8.09 13.44
N ASP A 124 -14.41 8.40 12.45
CA ASP A 124 -15.68 7.74 12.16
C ASP A 124 -15.63 6.99 10.81
N LEU A 125 -15.16 5.73 10.83
CA LEU A 125 -15.07 4.89 9.63
C LEU A 125 -16.44 4.32 9.21
N ASP A 126 -16.97 4.78 8.08
CA ASP A 126 -18.09 4.12 7.40
C ASP A 126 -17.60 2.92 6.58
N ILE A 127 -17.66 1.74 7.20
CA ILE A 127 -17.28 0.46 6.59
C ILE A 127 -18.19 0.03 5.43
N SER A 128 -19.37 0.63 5.26
CA SER A 128 -20.30 0.27 4.18
C SER A 128 -19.73 0.57 2.78
N LEU A 129 -18.76 1.49 2.69
CA LEU A 129 -17.99 1.81 1.47
C LEU A 129 -17.21 0.63 0.90
N PHE A 130 -16.94 -0.41 1.71
CA PHE A 130 -16.23 -1.61 1.26
C PHE A 130 -17.15 -2.69 0.70
N SER A 131 -18.46 -2.54 0.80
CA SER A 131 -19.43 -3.57 0.43
C SER A 131 -19.22 -4.10 -1.00
N ASP A 132 -18.85 -3.25 -1.95
CA ASP A 132 -18.58 -3.62 -3.33
C ASP A 132 -17.18 -4.22 -3.57
N LEU A 133 -16.22 -3.89 -2.70
CA LEU A 133 -14.86 -4.41 -2.73
C LEU A 133 -14.74 -5.79 -2.08
N LEU A 134 -15.66 -6.11 -1.18
CA LEU A 134 -15.74 -7.42 -0.56
C LEU A 134 -15.96 -8.51 -1.63
N PRO A 135 -15.35 -9.70 -1.46
CA PRO A 135 -15.63 -10.83 -2.32
C PRO A 135 -17.12 -11.22 -2.21
N PRO A 136 -17.70 -11.86 -3.24
CA PRO A 136 -19.13 -12.17 -3.31
C PRO A 136 -19.78 -12.72 -2.01
N PRO A 137 -19.15 -13.63 -1.23
CA PRO A 137 -19.76 -14.15 0.00
C PRO A 137 -19.85 -13.14 1.17
N LEU A 138 -19.16 -12.00 1.07
CA LEU A 138 -19.11 -10.96 2.12
C LEU A 138 -19.85 -9.67 1.74
N ARG A 139 -20.29 -9.52 0.48
CA ARG A 139 -21.11 -8.38 0.04
C ARG A 139 -22.46 -8.37 0.79
N GLY A 140 -22.87 -7.21 1.32
CA GLY A 140 -24.14 -7.03 2.02
C GLY A 140 -24.17 -7.46 3.50
N ARG A 141 -23.02 -7.84 4.09
CA ARG A 141 -22.89 -8.10 5.54
C ARG A 141 -22.43 -6.89 6.35
N VAL A 142 -22.23 -5.75 5.69
CA VAL A 142 -21.86 -4.50 6.34
C VAL A 142 -23.14 -3.68 6.46
N GLY A 143 -23.72 -3.71 7.65
CA GLY A 143 -24.89 -2.93 8.03
C GLY A 143 -24.50 -1.65 8.76
#